data_AF-A0A3E0M370-F1
#
_entry.id   AF-A0A3E0M370-F1
#
_cell.length_a   1.000
_cell.length_b   1.000
_cell.length_c   1.000
_cell.angle_alpha   90.00
_cell.angle_beta   90.00
_cell.angle_gamma   90.00
#
_symmetry.space_group_name_H-M   'P 1'
#
loop_
_entity.id
_entity.type
_entity.pdbx_description
1 polymer ?
#
loop_
_entity_poly.entity_id
_entity_poly.type
_entity_poly.pdbx_seq_one_letter_code
_entity_poly.pdbx_strand_id
1 'polypeptide(L)' 'MRAIETTGILNTQGQIQLDHPIPQEKDRFVRVILLMSEDELNEKNWLDAVAHNPSFAFLQDPEEDIYNLNDGQPVTNEG' A
#
# COMPACT_ATOMS: atom_id res chain seq x y z
N MET A 1 7.22 -0.94 -25.32
CA MET A 1 7.97 -1.31 -24.09
C MET A 1 8.02 -2.82 -24.00
N ARG A 2 9.12 -3.42 -23.51
CA ARG A 2 9.23 -4.86 -23.25
C ARG A 2 9.19 -5.06 -21.74
N ALA A 3 8.22 -5.84 -21.25
CA ALA A 3 8.19 -6.30 -19.87
C ALA A 3 8.81 -7.70 -19.79
N ILE A 4 9.49 -7.99 -18.67
CA ILE A 4 10.00 -9.31 -18.34
C ILE A 4 9.47 -9.60 -16.95
N GLU A 5 8.69 -10.66 -16.81
CA GLU A 5 8.27 -11.18 -15.52
C GLU A 5 9.34 -12.16 -15.02
N THR A 6 9.71 -12.04 -13.75
CA THR A 6 10.69 -12.89 -13.09
C THR A 6 10.37 -12.95 -11.60
N THR A 7 10.86 -13.99 -10.94
CA THR A 7 10.64 -14.25 -9.51
C THR A 7 11.95 -14.10 -8.74
N GLY A 8 11.81 -13.90 -7.43
CA GLY A 8 12.94 -13.72 -6.53
C GLY A 8 12.48 -13.39 -5.12
N ILE A 9 13.45 -13.10 -4.26
CA ILE A 9 13.24 -12.75 -2.86
C ILE A 9 13.62 -11.29 -2.63
N LEU A 10 12.73 -10.54 -1.98
CA LEU A 10 13.08 -9.25 -1.36
C LEU A 10 13.62 -9.54 0.04
N ASN A 11 14.93 -9.41 0.25
CA ASN A 11 15.55 -9.74 1.52
C ASN A 11 15.32 -8.63 2.58
N THR A 12 15.71 -8.91 3.84
CA THR A 12 15.51 -7.98 4.96
C THR A 12 16.36 -6.70 4.86
N GLN A 13 17.34 -6.67 3.97
CA GLN A 13 18.15 -5.49 3.65
C GLN A 13 17.53 -4.65 2.52
N GLY A 14 16.35 -5.02 2.02
CA GLY A 14 15.65 -4.32 0.95
C GLY A 14 16.24 -4.56 -0.45
N GLN A 15 16.99 -5.65 -0.64
CA GLN A 15 17.57 -6.01 -1.94
C GLN A 15 16.76 -7.10 -2.63
N ILE A 16 16.59 -6.98 -3.95
CA ILE A 16 15.92 -7.98 -4.79
C ILE A 16 16.96 -8.99 -5.26
N GLN A 17 16.82 -10.24 -4.83
CA GLN A 17 17.60 -11.37 -5.32
C GLN A 17 16.74 -12.18 -6.29
N LEU A 18 17.03 -12.07 -7.58
CA LEU A 18 16.32 -12.81 -8.62
C LEU A 18 16.74 -14.28 -8.61
N ASP A 19 15.80 -15.18 -8.88
CA ASP A 19 16.10 -16.62 -8.99
C ASP A 19 17.06 -16.89 -10.14
N HIS A 20 16.96 -16.09 -11.22
CA HIS A 20 17.80 -16.19 -12.40
C HIS A 20 18.20 -14.79 -12.90
N PRO A 21 19.42 -14.60 -13.42
CA PRO A 21 19.84 -13.34 -14.00
C PRO A 21 19.01 -13.03 -15.25
N ILE A 22 18.61 -11.76 -15.42
CA ILE A 22 17.94 -11.29 -16.63
C ILE A 22 18.98 -11.12 -17.74
N PRO A 23 18.88 -11.83 -18.88
CA PRO A 23 19.86 -11.71 -19.96
C PRO A 23 19.89 -10.29 -20.52
N GLN A 24 21.06 -9.64 -20.48
CA GLN A 24 21.35 -8.37 -21.15
C GLN A 24 22.76 -8.35 -21.70
N GLU A 25 22.91 -7.81 -22.91
CA GLU A 25 24.21 -7.63 -23.55
C GLU A 25 24.88 -6.30 -23.15
N LYS A 26 24.09 -5.33 -22.67
CA LYS A 26 24.54 -3.98 -22.30
C LYS A 26 23.72 -3.44 -21.14
N ASP A 27 24.34 -2.55 -20.37
CA ASP A 27 23.68 -1.83 -19.29
C ASP A 27 22.55 -0.95 -19.81
N ARG A 28 21.45 -0.89 -19.05
CA ARG A 28 20.28 -0.07 -19.40
C ARG A 28 19.46 0.30 -18.17
N PHE A 29 18.83 1.47 -18.24
CA PHE A 29 17.83 1.87 -17.25
C PHE A 29 16.58 1.01 -17.38
N VAL A 30 16.07 0.56 -16.24
CA VAL A 30 14.85 -0.23 -16.12
C VAL A 30 13.92 0.39 -15.08
N ARG A 31 12.61 0.13 -15.23
CA ARG A 31 11.60 0.40 -14.20
C ARG A 31 11.26 -0.92 -13.54
N VAL A 32 11.26 -0.96 -12.22
CA VAL A 32 10.94 -2.16 -11.43
C VAL A 32 9.55 -2.00 -10.85
N ILE A 33 8.74 -3.06 -10.95
CA ILE A 33 7.45 -3.20 -10.27
C ILE A 33 7.58 -4.42 -9.36
N LEU A 34 7.28 -4.24 -8.07
CA LEU A 34 7.27 -5.33 -7.09
C LEU A 34 5.83 -5.78 -6.88
N LEU A 35 5.56 -7.05 -7.14
CA LEU A 35 4.31 -7.71 -6.82
C LEU A 35 4.59 -8.64 -5.64
N MET A 36 4.04 -8.30 -4.49
CA MET A 36 4.16 -9.11 -3.27
C MET A 36 2.77 -9.65 -2.96
N SER A 37 2.69 -10.91 -2.56
CA SER A 37 1.48 -11.43 -1.93
C SER A 37 1.16 -10.55 -0.73
N GLU A 38 -0.09 -10.18 -0.56
CA GLU A 38 -0.55 -9.61 0.70
C GLU A 38 -0.39 -10.71 1.75
N ASP A 39 0.72 -10.70 2.48
CA ASP A 39 0.68 -11.17 3.87
C ASP A 39 -0.43 -10.35 4.51
N GLU A 40 -1.47 -10.99 5.07
CA GLU A 40 -2.64 -10.33 5.70
C GLU A 40 -2.20 -8.97 6.19
N LEU A 41 -2.53 -7.92 5.42
CA LEU A 41 -2.02 -6.58 5.67
C LEU A 41 -2.34 -6.33 7.13
N ASN A 42 -1.30 -6.31 7.98
CA ASN A 42 -1.52 -6.22 9.41
C ASN A 42 -2.35 -4.96 9.57
N GLU A 43 -3.62 -5.11 9.95
CA GLU A 43 -4.61 -4.03 9.86
C GLU A 43 -4.12 -2.78 10.57
N LYS A 44 -3.32 -3.00 11.63
CA LYS A 44 -2.61 -1.95 12.35
C LYS A 44 -1.60 -1.18 11.48
N ASN A 45 -0.78 -1.86 10.69
CA ASN A 45 0.20 -1.23 9.79
C ASN A 45 -0.50 -0.47 8.65
N TRP A 46 -1.61 -1.02 8.15
CA TRP A 46 -2.39 -0.35 7.12
C TRP A 46 -3.09 0.90 7.67
N LEU A 47 -3.74 0.78 8.84
CA LEU A 47 -4.35 1.89 9.56
C LEU A 47 -3.32 2.99 9.86
N ASP A 48 -2.14 2.61 10.37
CA ASP A 48 -1.07 3.56 10.70
C ASP A 48 -0.55 4.28 9.44
N ALA A 49 -0.37 3.56 8.34
CA ALA A 49 0.04 4.14 7.07
C ALA A 49 -1.01 5.11 6.52
N VAL A 50 -2.30 4.76 6.57
CA VAL A 50 -3.40 5.61 6.09
C VAL A 50 -3.55 6.86 6.97
N ALA A 51 -3.54 6.69 8.30
CA ALA A 51 -3.72 7.79 9.25
C ALA A 51 -2.63 8.87 9.15
N HIS A 52 -1.41 8.51 8.75
CA HIS A 52 -0.28 9.42 8.62
C HIS A 52 0.09 9.78 7.18
N ASN A 53 -0.68 9.33 6.19
CA ASN A 53 -0.38 9.60 4.79
C ASN A 53 -0.71 11.07 4.45
N PRO A 54 0.27 11.88 3.98
CA PRO A 54 0.07 13.30 3.69
C PRO A 54 -0.96 13.57 2.58
N SER A 55 -1.28 12.57 1.76
CA SER A 55 -2.34 12.67 0.74
C SER A 55 -3.73 12.85 1.36
N PHE A 56 -3.90 12.47 2.63
CA PHE A 56 -5.14 12.61 3.40
C PHE A 56 -5.12 13.76 4.40
N ALA A 57 -4.12 14.65 4.36
CA ALA A 57 -4.01 15.77 5.30
C ALA A 57 -5.25 16.70 5.27
N PHE A 58 -5.97 16.75 4.15
CA PHE A 58 -7.21 17.53 4.02
C PHE A 58 -8.32 17.08 4.98
N LEU A 59 -8.35 15.80 5.39
CA LEU A 59 -9.33 15.28 6.35
C LEU A 59 -9.17 15.86 7.76
N GLN A 60 -8.07 16.59 8.03
CA GLN A 60 -7.87 17.28 9.30
C GLN A 60 -8.49 18.69 9.31
N ASP A 61 -9.05 19.15 8.19
CA ASP A 61 -9.74 20.42 8.12
C ASP A 61 -11.07 20.35 8.89
N PRO A 62 -11.36 21.29 9.82
CA PRO A 62 -12.65 21.35 10.51
C PRO A 62 -13.87 21.39 9.58
N GLU A 63 -13.72 21.84 8.32
CA GLU A 63 -14.81 21.77 7.34
C GLU A 63 -15.19 20.33 6.95
N GLU A 64 -14.29 19.36 7.13
CA GLU A 64 -14.51 17.94 6.85
C GLU A 64 -15.15 17.19 8.04
N ASP A 65 -15.24 17.81 9.23
CA ASP A 65 -15.94 17.27 10.41
C ASP A 65 -17.48 17.44 10.28
N ILE A 66 -18.04 16.78 9.26
CA ILE A 66 -19.44 16.95 8.85
C ILE A 66 -20.45 16.14 9.69
N TYR A 67 -19.99 15.31 10.63
CA TYR A 67 -20.84 14.51 11.52
C TYR A 67 -20.69 14.95 12.97
N ASN A 68 -21.83 15.10 13.63
CA ASN A 68 -21.95 15.43 15.04
C ASN A 68 -22.69 14.32 15.79
N LEU A 69 -22.51 14.29 17.12
CA LEU A 69 -23.21 13.38 18.02
C LEU A 69 -24.75 13.42 17.90
N ASN A 70 -25.30 14.55 17.46
CA ASN A 70 -26.74 14.76 17.30
C ASN A 70 -27.30 14.19 15.99
N ASP A 71 -26.44 13.76 15.05
CA ASP A 71 -26.88 13.27 13.74
C ASP A 71 -27.31 11.79 13.76
N GLY A 72 -26.98 11.09 14.84
CA GLY A 72 -27.37 9.69 15.04
C GLY A 72 -28.87 9.52 15.27
N GLN A 73 -29.43 8.44 14.71
CA GLN A 73 -30.78 7.99 15.04
C GLN A 73 -30.74 6.73 15.92
N PRO A 74 -31.70 6.53 16.83
CA PRO A 74 -31.80 5.30 17.62
C PRO A 74 -31.93 4.09 16.71
N VAL A 75 -31.08 3.08 16.91
CA VAL A 75 -31.19 1.80 16.21
C VAL A 75 -32.31 1.00 16.87
N THR A 76 -33.40 0.72 16.14
CA THR A 76 -34.62 0.13 16.70
C THR A 76 -34.72 -1.39 16.56
N ASN A 77 -33.79 -2.04 15.85
CA ASN A 77 -33.73 -3.49 15.74
C ASN A 77 -32.40 -3.99 16.29
N GLU A 78 -32.48 -4.88 17.28
CA GLU A 78 -31.38 -5.76 17.64
C GLU A 78 -31.36 -6.90 16.60
N GLY A 79 -30.19 -7.19 16.05
CA GLY A 79 -29.97 -8.25 15.06
C GLY A 79 -30.06 -9.66 15.64
#